data_AF-A0A5S4F348-F1
#
_entry.id   AF-A0A5S4F348-F1
#
_cell.length_a   1.000
_cell.length_b   1.000
_cell.length_c   1.000
_cell.angle_alpha   90.00
_cell.angle_beta   90.00
_cell.angle_gamma   90.00
#
_symmetry.space_group_name_H-M   'P 1'
#
loop_
_entity.id
_entity.type
_entity.pdbx_description
1 polymer ?
#
loop_
_entity_poly.entity_id
_entity_poly.type
_entity_poly.pdbx_seq_one_letter_code
_entity_poly.pdbx_strand_id
1 'polypeptide(L)'
;MAGSAQAASLTLAGNYVKVGVNDFGTFGSGGATSPGILHDPTGTGTFGINDYLTPGTPHDGFGVKSDQTGFIGNDNAFDGSGFGTASPTLLVGPAALGYANAATWSGGNSNLGITNSYFFNPNDERVLVKTTITALTGLTNLKFVRSEDPDPDVNAHGTFVTKNQRGNSLFGAADFIGSAGNVSGLFLGFVNNSGNTYTHNTLISGSCCTTQDPDTVLAGGGATFPNAPDVGDYGLNMAWLIGDLAAGDSATISYYYVFGNNIDTGGGNVPEPGMLSLLGLALAGTAVARRRKTS
;
A
#
# COMPACT_ATOMS: atom_id res chain seq x y z
N MET A 1 -17.01 -19.66 -26.33
CA MET A 1 -16.93 -18.94 -25.04
C MET A 1 -16.04 -17.73 -25.27
N ALA A 2 -16.58 -16.52 -25.18
CA ALA A 2 -15.76 -15.32 -25.24
C ALA A 2 -15.08 -15.18 -23.87
N GLY A 3 -13.77 -15.33 -23.81
CA GLY A 3 -13.02 -15.00 -22.61
C GLY A 3 -13.20 -13.51 -22.33
N SER A 4 -13.60 -13.17 -21.11
CA SER A 4 -13.51 -11.79 -20.63
C SER A 4 -12.06 -11.35 -20.76
N ALA A 5 -11.78 -10.45 -21.71
CA ALA A 5 -10.48 -9.80 -21.78
C ALA A 5 -10.35 -8.93 -20.52
N GLN A 6 -9.46 -9.34 -19.61
CA GLN A 6 -9.03 -8.51 -18.49
C GLN A 6 -8.40 -7.24 -19.07
N ALA A 7 -8.69 -6.07 -18.51
CA ALA A 7 -8.09 -4.85 -18.99
C ALA A 7 -6.59 -4.87 -18.66
N ALA A 8 -5.78 -4.17 -19.45
CA ALA A 8 -4.35 -4.08 -19.19
C ALA A 8 -4.12 -3.34 -17.85
N SER A 9 -3.33 -3.94 -16.95
CA SER A 9 -2.87 -3.28 -15.73
C SER A 9 -2.23 -1.92 -16.05
N LEU A 10 -2.40 -0.95 -15.17
CA LEU A 10 -1.73 0.35 -15.30
C LEU A 10 -0.35 0.27 -14.66
N THR A 11 0.70 0.61 -15.40
CA THR A 11 2.06 0.69 -14.85
C THR A 11 2.40 2.13 -14.45
N LEU A 12 2.88 2.31 -13.22
CA LEU A 12 3.48 3.55 -12.73
C LEU A 12 5.00 3.36 -12.60
N ALA A 13 5.79 4.35 -13.02
CA ALA A 13 7.25 4.23 -13.00
C ALA A 13 7.93 5.55 -12.64
N GLY A 14 8.82 5.48 -11.65
CA GLY A 14 9.77 6.51 -11.29
C GLY A 14 11.20 6.04 -11.55
N ASN A 15 12.14 6.70 -10.88
CA ASN A 15 13.55 6.37 -10.92
C ASN A 15 13.91 5.25 -9.92
N TYR A 16 13.18 5.15 -8.81
CA TYR A 16 13.42 4.13 -7.79
C TYR A 16 12.36 3.02 -7.77
N VAL A 17 11.11 3.33 -8.11
CA VAL A 17 10.00 2.38 -7.97
C VAL A 17 9.24 2.24 -9.30
N LYS A 18 8.91 1.00 -9.67
CA LYS A 18 7.99 0.68 -10.76
C LYS A 18 7.02 -0.39 -10.31
N VAL A 19 5.72 -0.10 -10.44
CA VAL A 19 4.63 -0.98 -9.98
C VAL A 19 3.55 -1.11 -11.03
N GLY A 20 2.96 -2.29 -11.14
CA GLY A 20 1.66 -2.47 -11.77
C GLY A 20 0.53 -2.19 -10.77
N VAL A 21 -0.58 -1.66 -11.25
CA VAL A 21 -1.88 -1.66 -10.55
C VAL A 21 -2.84 -2.44 -11.42
N ASN A 22 -3.51 -3.44 -10.86
CA ASN A 22 -4.38 -4.36 -11.60
C ASN A 22 -5.88 -4.05 -11.42
N ASP A 23 -6.71 -4.86 -12.08
CA ASP A 23 -8.17 -4.74 -12.09
C ASP A 23 -8.84 -5.07 -10.73
N PHE A 24 -8.08 -5.61 -9.76
CA PHE A 24 -8.53 -5.89 -8.39
C PHE A 24 -8.21 -4.75 -7.43
N GLY A 25 -7.52 -3.71 -7.91
CA GLY A 25 -7.13 -2.57 -7.10
C GLY A 25 -5.97 -2.84 -6.16
N THR A 26 -5.15 -3.83 -6.49
CA THR A 26 -3.93 -4.27 -5.78
C THR A 26 -2.70 -4.02 -6.67
N PHE A 27 -1.50 -4.19 -6.10
CA PHE A 27 -0.27 -4.11 -6.88
C PHE A 27 -0.04 -5.35 -7.76
N GLY A 28 0.78 -5.13 -8.79
CA GLY A 28 1.17 -6.08 -9.81
C GLY A 28 0.35 -6.01 -11.08
N SER A 29 0.87 -6.63 -12.14
CA SER A 29 0.22 -6.69 -13.46
C SER A 29 -0.76 -7.86 -13.64
N GLY A 30 -1.17 -8.51 -12.53
CA GLY A 30 -2.10 -9.62 -12.48
C GLY A 30 -1.39 -10.98 -12.49
N GLY A 31 -1.64 -11.79 -11.46
CA GLY A 31 -0.93 -13.04 -11.24
C GLY A 31 0.58 -12.85 -11.28
N ALA A 32 1.30 -13.82 -11.83
CA ALA A 32 2.77 -13.81 -11.88
C ALA A 32 3.37 -12.92 -13.00
N THR A 33 2.60 -11.95 -13.52
CA THR A 33 3.06 -11.06 -14.61
C THR A 33 3.83 -9.88 -14.03
N SER A 34 5.08 -9.70 -14.45
CA SER A 34 5.88 -8.51 -14.12
C SER A 34 5.52 -7.31 -15.02
N PRO A 35 5.57 -6.05 -14.53
CA PRO A 35 5.98 -5.63 -13.20
C PRO A 35 4.96 -6.01 -12.13
N GLY A 36 5.43 -6.75 -11.12
CA GLY A 36 4.82 -6.83 -9.81
C GLY A 36 5.13 -5.53 -9.08
N ILE A 37 6.21 -5.57 -8.31
CA ILE A 37 6.80 -4.41 -7.63
C ILE A 37 8.32 -4.47 -7.82
N LEU A 38 8.87 -3.47 -8.51
CA LEU A 38 10.29 -3.37 -8.84
C LEU A 38 10.91 -2.17 -8.14
N HIS A 39 12.12 -2.36 -7.61
CA HIS A 39 12.91 -1.31 -6.97
C HIS A 39 14.30 -1.19 -7.62
N ASP A 40 14.72 0.03 -7.96
CA ASP A 40 16.07 0.38 -8.37
C ASP A 40 16.72 1.21 -7.25
N PRO A 41 17.59 0.62 -6.41
CA PRO A 41 18.22 1.32 -5.30
C PRO A 41 19.25 2.37 -5.75
N THR A 42 19.55 2.47 -7.04
CA THR A 42 20.46 3.48 -7.60
C THR A 42 19.74 4.73 -8.10
N GLY A 43 18.41 4.69 -8.22
CA GLY A 43 17.62 5.83 -8.67
C GLY A 43 17.84 6.20 -10.13
N THR A 44 18.18 5.22 -10.99
CA THR A 44 18.41 5.46 -12.42
C THR A 44 17.19 5.14 -13.29
N GLY A 45 16.18 4.49 -12.71
CA GLY A 45 15.03 3.94 -13.44
C GLY A 45 15.38 2.65 -14.18
N THR A 46 16.50 2.00 -13.84
CA THR A 46 16.96 0.76 -14.46
C THR A 46 16.65 -0.41 -13.53
N PHE A 47 15.45 -0.95 -13.68
CA PHE A 47 14.96 -2.03 -12.82
C PHE A 47 15.63 -3.37 -13.15
N GLY A 48 16.14 -4.04 -12.12
CA GLY A 48 16.73 -5.37 -12.22
C GLY A 48 15.69 -6.49 -12.34
N ILE A 49 16.14 -7.73 -12.16
CA ILE A 49 15.28 -8.93 -12.20
C ILE A 49 14.50 -9.16 -10.91
N ASN A 50 14.93 -8.55 -9.80
CA ASN A 50 14.29 -8.72 -8.50
C ASN A 50 12.97 -7.97 -8.47
N ASP A 51 11.89 -8.74 -8.42
CA ASP A 51 10.52 -8.29 -8.34
C ASP A 51 9.96 -8.83 -7.03
N TYR A 52 9.50 -7.90 -6.18
CA TYR A 52 9.13 -8.20 -4.80
C TYR A 52 7.82 -8.96 -4.71
N LEU A 53 7.07 -9.06 -5.80
CA LEU A 53 5.76 -9.66 -5.81
C LEU A 53 5.70 -10.86 -6.76
N THR A 54 6.50 -10.88 -7.83
CA THR A 54 6.49 -11.98 -8.82
C THR A 54 7.88 -12.63 -8.95
N PRO A 55 8.00 -13.94 -9.17
CA PRO A 55 7.00 -14.91 -9.65
C PRO A 55 6.50 -15.83 -8.52
N GLY A 56 5.69 -16.84 -8.86
CA GLY A 56 5.22 -17.84 -7.90
C GLY A 56 3.75 -17.66 -7.56
N THR A 57 3.41 -17.61 -6.27
CA THR A 57 2.08 -17.30 -5.75
C THR A 57 2.08 -15.86 -5.24
N PRO A 58 2.06 -14.86 -6.14
CA PRO A 58 2.12 -13.45 -5.76
C PRO A 58 0.96 -13.10 -4.84
N HIS A 59 1.22 -12.31 -3.81
CA HIS A 59 0.16 -11.81 -2.94
C HIS A 59 0.35 -10.34 -2.55
N ASP A 60 -0.49 -9.50 -3.13
CA ASP A 60 -0.80 -8.15 -2.67
C ASP A 60 -2.31 -8.08 -2.53
N GLY A 61 -2.79 -7.72 -1.34
CA GLY A 61 -4.20 -7.81 -1.00
C GLY A 61 -4.68 -6.74 -0.06
N PHE A 62 -6.00 -6.54 -0.01
CA PHE A 62 -6.64 -5.70 0.99
C PHE A 62 -8.00 -6.27 1.36
N GLY A 63 -8.47 -5.92 2.56
CA GLY A 63 -9.76 -6.41 3.03
C GLY A 63 -10.45 -5.46 3.99
N VAL A 64 -11.75 -5.69 4.14
CA VAL A 64 -12.62 -4.97 5.06
C VAL A 64 -13.38 -5.97 5.90
N LYS A 65 -13.54 -5.64 7.19
CA LYS A 65 -14.45 -6.34 8.08
C LYS A 65 -15.39 -5.35 8.76
N SER A 66 -16.68 -5.65 8.74
CA SER A 66 -17.72 -4.96 9.50
C SER A 66 -18.79 -5.98 9.90
N ASP A 67 -19.70 -5.60 10.79
CA ASP A 67 -20.79 -6.49 11.18
C ASP A 67 -21.74 -6.77 10.00
N GLN A 68 -21.80 -5.88 9.01
CA GLN A 68 -22.67 -5.98 7.83
C GLN A 68 -22.05 -6.77 6.68
N THR A 69 -20.72 -6.78 6.57
CA THR A 69 -20.02 -7.43 5.45
C THR A 69 -19.39 -8.78 5.83
N GLY A 70 -19.14 -9.04 7.11
CA GLY A 70 -18.12 -10.01 7.49
C GLY A 70 -16.75 -9.61 6.93
N PHE A 71 -15.79 -10.54 6.89
CA PHE A 71 -14.49 -10.31 6.26
C PHE A 71 -14.56 -10.61 4.76
N ILE A 72 -14.25 -9.60 3.95
CA ILE A 72 -14.19 -9.67 2.49
C ILE A 72 -12.98 -8.89 1.98
N GLY A 73 -12.44 -9.27 0.84
CA GLY A 73 -11.25 -8.63 0.28
C GLY A 73 -11.06 -8.86 -1.20
N ASN A 74 -10.05 -8.16 -1.73
CA ASN A 74 -9.50 -8.35 -3.06
C ASN A 74 -8.00 -8.63 -2.94
N ASP A 75 -7.48 -9.45 -3.83
CA ASP A 75 -6.06 -9.77 -3.98
C ASP A 75 -5.68 -9.88 -5.46
N ASN A 76 -4.39 -9.93 -5.74
CA ASN A 76 -3.85 -10.11 -7.09
C ASN A 76 -3.67 -11.58 -7.51
N ALA A 77 -4.00 -12.54 -6.64
CA ALA A 77 -3.97 -13.98 -6.90
C ALA A 77 -5.28 -14.50 -7.53
N PHE A 78 -6.26 -13.61 -7.72
CA PHE A 78 -7.57 -13.87 -8.35
C PHE A 78 -8.51 -14.75 -7.51
N ASP A 79 -8.24 -14.95 -6.22
CA ASP A 79 -9.10 -15.69 -5.30
C ASP A 79 -10.05 -14.77 -4.50
N GLY A 80 -9.73 -13.47 -4.35
CA GLY A 80 -10.58 -12.45 -3.75
C GLY A 80 -11.14 -11.42 -4.73
N SER A 81 -12.47 -11.31 -4.85
CA SER A 81 -13.16 -10.25 -5.59
C SER A 81 -14.36 -9.65 -4.82
N GLY A 82 -14.22 -9.51 -3.50
CA GLY A 82 -15.28 -9.01 -2.63
C GLY A 82 -15.81 -7.62 -2.98
N PHE A 83 -15.04 -6.85 -3.77
CA PHE A 83 -15.39 -5.52 -4.27
C PHE A 83 -15.48 -5.43 -5.79
N GLY A 84 -15.50 -6.57 -6.47
CA GLY A 84 -15.51 -6.67 -7.93
C GLY A 84 -14.16 -6.33 -8.58
N THR A 85 -14.19 -6.20 -9.90
CA THR A 85 -13.03 -5.85 -10.73
C THR A 85 -13.34 -4.63 -11.59
N ALA A 86 -12.41 -3.70 -11.68
CA ALA A 86 -12.51 -2.49 -12.51
C ALA A 86 -11.12 -2.06 -12.99
N SER A 87 -11.02 -1.51 -14.19
CA SER A 87 -9.73 -1.03 -14.69
C SER A 87 -9.23 0.15 -13.87
N PRO A 88 -7.95 0.14 -13.44
CA PRO A 88 -7.36 1.30 -12.78
C PRO A 88 -7.26 2.48 -13.73
N THR A 89 -7.37 3.68 -13.17
CA THR A 89 -7.36 4.95 -13.91
C THR A 89 -6.09 5.73 -13.57
N LEU A 90 -5.40 6.21 -14.59
CA LEU A 90 -4.28 7.16 -14.42
C LEU A 90 -4.84 8.52 -13.98
N LEU A 91 -4.32 9.05 -12.89
CA LEU A 91 -4.67 10.38 -12.40
C LEU A 91 -3.72 11.42 -12.99
N VAL A 92 -4.27 12.52 -13.49
CA VAL A 92 -3.51 13.64 -14.08
C VAL A 92 -4.03 14.98 -13.58
N GLY A 93 -3.23 16.03 -13.73
CA GLY A 93 -3.61 17.39 -13.35
C GLY A 93 -3.96 17.50 -11.86
N PRO A 94 -5.04 18.22 -11.48
CA PRO A 94 -5.43 18.37 -10.08
C PRO A 94 -5.73 17.05 -9.37
N ALA A 95 -6.21 16.02 -10.07
CA ALA A 95 -6.51 14.72 -9.48
C ALA A 95 -5.27 13.95 -9.04
N ALA A 96 -4.10 14.25 -9.64
CA ALA A 96 -2.82 13.65 -9.27
C ALA A 96 -2.23 14.24 -7.96
N LEU A 97 -2.85 15.28 -7.39
CA LEU A 97 -2.42 15.91 -6.13
C LEU A 97 -0.95 16.36 -6.12
N GLY A 98 -0.41 16.72 -7.28
CA GLY A 98 0.99 17.14 -7.44
C GLY A 98 2.01 16.01 -7.54
N TYR A 99 1.58 14.75 -7.59
CA TYR A 99 2.46 13.61 -7.84
C TYR A 99 2.59 13.35 -9.34
N ALA A 100 3.81 12.99 -9.78
CA ALA A 100 4.04 12.64 -11.20
C ALA A 100 3.48 11.26 -11.56
N ASN A 101 3.53 10.32 -10.62
CA ASN A 101 2.94 9.00 -10.76
C ASN A 101 1.74 8.90 -9.82
N ALA A 102 0.54 8.84 -10.42
CA ALA A 102 -0.69 8.78 -9.67
C ALA A 102 -1.71 7.89 -10.37
N ALA A 103 -2.30 6.96 -9.63
CA ALA A 103 -3.37 6.09 -10.14
C ALA A 103 -4.46 5.90 -9.09
N THR A 104 -5.62 5.47 -9.55
CA THR A 104 -6.72 5.07 -8.67
C THR A 104 -7.42 3.84 -9.17
N TRP A 105 -8.01 3.10 -8.25
CA TRP A 105 -8.94 2.04 -8.50
C TRP A 105 -10.12 2.19 -7.54
N SER A 106 -11.33 1.95 -8.03
CA SER A 106 -12.55 1.99 -7.22
C SER A 106 -13.38 0.73 -7.47
N GLY A 107 -13.89 0.16 -6.38
CA GLY A 107 -14.82 -0.96 -6.37
C GLY A 107 -15.83 -0.82 -5.24
N GLY A 108 -16.63 -1.85 -5.01
CA GLY A 108 -17.64 -1.83 -3.96
C GLY A 108 -18.66 -2.94 -4.06
N ASN A 109 -19.62 -2.90 -3.14
CA ASN A 109 -20.78 -3.79 -3.10
C ASN A 109 -22.01 -3.02 -2.59
N SER A 110 -23.08 -3.71 -2.16
CA SER A 110 -24.29 -3.04 -1.66
C SER A 110 -24.10 -2.28 -0.35
N ASN A 111 -23.06 -2.59 0.43
CA ASN A 111 -22.85 -2.02 1.76
C ASN A 111 -21.86 -0.85 1.75
N LEU A 112 -20.85 -0.89 0.86
CA LEU A 112 -19.79 0.11 0.81
C LEU A 112 -19.16 0.25 -0.59
N GLY A 113 -18.62 1.43 -0.85
CA GLY A 113 -17.63 1.68 -1.90
C GLY A 113 -16.23 1.79 -1.30
N ILE A 114 -15.21 1.39 -2.06
CA ILE A 114 -13.80 1.48 -1.67
C ILE A 114 -12.99 2.04 -2.84
N THR A 115 -12.06 2.93 -2.53
CA THR A 115 -11.14 3.52 -3.52
C THR A 115 -9.71 3.46 -2.99
N ASN A 116 -8.82 2.81 -3.74
CA ASN A 116 -7.39 2.80 -3.50
C ASN A 116 -6.72 3.77 -4.47
N SER A 117 -6.00 4.75 -3.95
CA SER A 117 -5.24 5.71 -4.76
C SER A 117 -3.76 5.64 -4.42
N TYR A 118 -2.92 5.60 -5.45
CA TYR A 118 -1.49 5.35 -5.41
C TYR A 118 -0.74 6.60 -5.88
N PHE A 119 0.24 7.06 -5.11
CA PHE A 119 0.95 8.30 -5.40
C PHE A 119 2.45 8.21 -5.09
N PHE A 120 3.28 8.66 -6.03
CA PHE A 120 4.71 8.88 -5.79
C PHE A 120 5.32 9.81 -6.85
N ASN A 121 6.42 10.48 -6.50
CA ASN A 121 7.24 11.23 -7.44
C ASN A 121 8.39 10.37 -7.96
N PRO A 122 9.05 10.77 -9.07
CA PRO A 122 10.07 9.93 -9.70
C PRO A 122 11.24 9.60 -8.76
N ASN A 123 11.55 10.47 -7.82
CA ASN A 123 12.67 10.31 -6.88
C ASN A 123 12.24 9.74 -5.51
N ASP A 124 11.00 9.27 -5.37
CA ASP A 124 10.53 8.67 -4.12
C ASP A 124 10.86 7.16 -4.10
N GLU A 125 11.44 6.67 -2.99
CA GLU A 125 11.60 5.25 -2.65
C GLU A 125 10.38 4.71 -1.86
N ARG A 126 9.21 5.32 -2.07
CA ARG A 126 7.97 4.96 -1.39
C ARG A 126 6.77 5.25 -2.25
N VAL A 127 5.71 4.48 -2.05
CA VAL A 127 4.40 4.73 -2.66
C VAL A 127 3.41 5.06 -1.56
N LEU A 128 2.83 6.25 -1.59
CA LEU A 128 1.69 6.60 -0.74
C LEU A 128 0.46 5.90 -1.28
N VAL A 129 -0.20 5.14 -0.41
CA VAL A 129 -1.53 4.59 -0.68
C VAL A 129 -2.54 5.30 0.21
N LYS A 130 -3.62 5.76 -0.42
CA LYS A 130 -4.81 6.26 0.26
C LYS A 130 -5.97 5.35 -0.05
N THR A 131 -6.51 4.72 0.98
CA THR A 131 -7.72 3.90 0.89
C THR A 131 -8.88 4.66 1.50
N THR A 132 -9.86 5.03 0.68
CA THR A 132 -11.09 5.67 1.11
C THR A 132 -12.23 4.67 1.06
N ILE A 133 -12.91 4.47 2.19
CA ILE A 133 -14.10 3.63 2.29
C ILE A 133 -15.30 4.55 2.50
N THR A 134 -16.32 4.41 1.64
CA THR A 134 -17.58 5.14 1.72
C THR A 134 -18.70 4.17 2.06
N ALA A 135 -19.38 4.40 3.17
CA ALA A 135 -20.50 3.61 3.62
C ALA A 135 -21.73 3.88 2.73
N LEU A 136 -22.30 2.86 2.10
CA LEU A 136 -23.58 2.95 1.36
C LEU A 136 -24.77 2.58 2.25
N THR A 137 -24.49 1.81 3.29
CA THR A 137 -25.38 1.53 4.44
C THR A 137 -24.61 1.84 5.71
N GLY A 138 -25.29 1.95 6.86
CA GLY A 138 -24.57 2.11 8.13
C GLY A 138 -23.67 0.91 8.41
N LEU A 139 -22.38 1.17 8.60
CA LEU A 139 -21.37 0.17 8.93
C LEU A 139 -20.99 0.30 10.40
N THR A 140 -20.90 -0.83 11.09
CA THR A 140 -20.43 -0.88 12.48
C THR A 140 -19.18 -1.73 12.59
N ASN A 141 -18.32 -1.37 13.55
CA ASN A 141 -17.10 -2.11 13.84
C ASN A 141 -16.19 -2.29 12.59
N LEU A 142 -16.17 -1.27 11.73
CA LEU A 142 -15.47 -1.26 10.46
C LEU A 142 -13.96 -1.30 10.69
N LYS A 143 -13.28 -2.21 9.98
CA LYS A 143 -11.83 -2.37 9.97
C LYS A 143 -11.33 -2.54 8.55
N PHE A 144 -10.11 -2.11 8.30
CA PHE A 144 -9.41 -2.28 7.04
C PHE A 144 -8.07 -2.98 7.28
N VAL A 145 -7.66 -3.83 6.35
CA VAL A 145 -6.35 -4.51 6.35
C VAL A 145 -5.68 -4.37 5.00
N ARG A 146 -4.37 -4.19 5.02
CA ARG A 146 -3.47 -4.33 3.88
C ARG A 146 -2.56 -5.54 4.10
N SER A 147 -2.33 -6.33 3.06
CA SER A 147 -1.44 -7.48 3.06
C SER A 147 -0.49 -7.47 1.86
N GLU A 148 0.73 -7.95 2.08
CA GLU A 148 1.76 -8.16 1.05
C GLU A 148 2.59 -9.40 1.41
N ASP A 149 3.07 -10.13 0.42
CA ASP A 149 4.01 -11.23 0.56
C ASP A 149 5.29 -10.97 -0.24
N PRO A 150 6.32 -10.36 0.37
CA PRO A 150 7.49 -9.92 -0.37
C PRO A 150 8.46 -11.07 -0.70
N ASP A 151 8.80 -11.20 -1.97
CA ASP A 151 9.64 -12.26 -2.55
C ASP A 151 10.86 -11.73 -3.35
N PRO A 152 11.63 -10.75 -2.85
CA PRO A 152 12.65 -10.05 -3.64
C PRO A 152 13.80 -10.94 -4.14
N ASP A 153 14.02 -12.11 -3.54
CA ASP A 153 15.13 -13.02 -3.84
C ASP A 153 14.76 -14.16 -4.80
N VAL A 154 13.49 -14.31 -5.17
CA VAL A 154 13.06 -15.48 -5.96
C VAL A 154 13.70 -15.49 -7.34
N ASN A 155 13.68 -14.36 -8.06
CA ASN A 155 14.18 -14.31 -9.43
C ASN A 155 15.71 -14.45 -9.53
N ALA A 156 16.48 -13.87 -8.60
CA ALA A 156 17.94 -13.92 -8.64
C ALA A 156 18.54 -15.12 -7.88
N HIS A 157 17.84 -15.63 -6.87
CA HIS A 157 18.39 -16.61 -5.92
C HIS A 157 17.50 -17.85 -5.72
N GLY A 158 16.29 -17.88 -6.28
CA GLY A 158 15.40 -19.04 -6.24
C GLY A 158 14.82 -19.34 -4.85
N THR A 159 14.72 -18.34 -3.98
CA THR A 159 14.25 -18.48 -2.59
C THR A 159 13.19 -17.45 -2.25
N PHE A 160 12.13 -17.91 -1.58
CA PHE A 160 11.04 -17.12 -0.98
C PHE A 160 11.36 -16.71 0.47
N VAL A 161 12.46 -17.21 1.04
CA VAL A 161 12.83 -16.93 2.43
C VAL A 161 13.22 -15.46 2.61
N THR A 162 12.53 -14.80 3.53
CA THR A 162 12.81 -13.43 3.96
C THR A 162 13.05 -13.34 5.47
N LYS A 163 13.52 -12.17 5.91
CA LYS A 163 13.67 -11.76 7.32
C LYS A 163 12.61 -10.72 7.62
N ASN A 164 11.63 -11.10 8.42
CA ASN A 164 10.42 -10.33 8.69
C ASN A 164 10.44 -9.75 10.09
N GLN A 165 10.09 -8.47 10.23
CA GLN A 165 10.12 -7.79 11.52
C GLN A 165 9.07 -6.69 11.63
N ARG A 166 8.52 -6.55 12.83
CA ARG A 166 7.66 -5.43 13.23
C ARG A 166 8.49 -4.40 13.99
N GLY A 167 8.28 -3.13 13.65
CA GLY A 167 9.05 -2.02 14.19
C GLY A 167 10.50 -2.02 13.67
N ASN A 168 11.16 -0.88 13.85
CA ASN A 168 12.58 -0.72 13.56
C ASN A 168 13.16 0.37 14.47
N SER A 169 14.33 0.91 14.12
CA SER A 169 14.97 1.97 14.91
C SER A 169 14.20 3.31 14.92
N LEU A 170 13.22 3.49 14.02
CA LEU A 170 12.47 4.72 13.81
C LEU A 170 11.00 4.61 14.23
N PHE A 171 10.41 3.43 14.08
CA PHE A 171 8.97 3.20 14.24
C PHE A 171 8.68 2.05 15.22
N GLY A 172 7.60 2.19 15.97
CA GLY A 172 7.10 1.13 16.85
C GLY A 172 6.55 -0.06 16.07
N ALA A 173 6.40 -1.20 16.76
CA ALA A 173 5.88 -2.42 16.15
C ALA A 173 4.48 -2.28 15.54
N ALA A 174 3.64 -1.37 16.06
CA ALA A 174 2.32 -1.12 15.49
C ALA A 174 2.36 -0.24 14.23
N ASP A 175 3.37 0.62 14.08
CA ASP A 175 3.46 1.61 13.00
C ASP A 175 4.24 1.11 11.78
N PHE A 176 5.05 0.06 11.95
CA PHE A 176 5.93 -0.46 10.91
C PHE A 176 5.99 -1.98 10.91
N ILE A 177 6.02 -2.54 9.70
CA ILE A 177 6.33 -3.94 9.44
C ILE A 177 7.10 -4.03 8.13
N GLY A 178 8.13 -4.85 8.08
CA GLY A 178 8.95 -5.02 6.89
C GLY A 178 9.46 -6.44 6.70
N SER A 179 9.86 -6.72 5.48
CA SER A 179 10.48 -7.95 5.04
C SER A 179 11.71 -7.62 4.21
N ALA A 180 12.83 -8.30 4.49
CA ALA A 180 14.05 -8.18 3.71
C ALA A 180 14.44 -9.54 3.12
N GLY A 181 14.84 -9.56 1.85
CA GLY A 181 15.40 -10.75 1.20
C GLY A 181 16.53 -11.34 2.04
N ASN A 182 16.49 -12.65 2.31
CA ASN A 182 17.49 -13.30 3.15
C ASN A 182 18.91 -13.26 2.55
N VAL A 183 19.02 -13.17 1.22
CA VAL A 183 20.28 -13.10 0.47
C VAL A 183 20.60 -11.66 0.06
N SER A 184 19.70 -10.97 -0.64
CA SER A 184 20.00 -9.64 -1.18
C SER A 184 19.90 -8.50 -0.16
N GLY A 185 19.13 -8.68 0.92
CA GLY A 185 18.80 -7.61 1.86
C GLY A 185 17.85 -6.53 1.32
N LEU A 186 17.40 -6.67 0.06
CA LEU A 186 16.37 -5.81 -0.51
C LEU A 186 15.10 -5.90 0.34
N PHE A 187 14.58 -4.76 0.76
CA PHE A 187 13.43 -4.74 1.66
C PHE A 187 12.22 -4.01 1.08
N LEU A 188 11.05 -4.47 1.52
CA LEU A 188 9.73 -3.84 1.36
C LEU A 188 9.08 -3.78 2.73
N GLY A 189 8.38 -2.70 3.05
CA GLY A 189 7.57 -2.64 4.26
C GLY A 189 6.37 -1.71 4.17
N PHE A 190 5.55 -1.74 5.22
CA PHE A 190 4.46 -0.80 5.46
C PHE A 190 4.83 0.18 6.56
N VAL A 191 4.48 1.45 6.34
CA VAL A 191 4.51 2.50 7.37
C VAL A 191 3.12 3.09 7.49
N ASN A 192 2.59 3.13 8.71
CA ASN A 192 1.36 3.86 8.99
C ASN A 192 1.57 5.36 8.73
N ASN A 193 0.66 5.97 7.95
CA ASN A 193 0.66 7.41 7.67
C ASN A 193 -0.70 8.07 8.01
N SER A 194 -1.56 7.36 8.72
CA SER A 194 -2.81 7.90 9.28
C SER A 194 -2.61 8.53 10.66
N GLY A 195 -1.39 8.52 11.17
CA GLY A 195 -1.06 8.91 12.55
C GLY A 195 -1.90 8.11 13.55
N ASN A 196 -2.37 8.79 14.59
CA ASN A 196 -3.19 8.20 15.65
C ASN A 196 -4.70 8.29 15.37
N THR A 197 -5.11 8.56 14.12
CA THR A 197 -6.53 8.71 13.76
C THR A 197 -7.32 7.43 14.01
N TYR A 198 -6.70 6.28 13.75
CA TYR A 198 -7.30 4.97 13.94
C TYR A 198 -6.38 4.12 14.82
N THR A 199 -6.96 3.31 15.70
CA THR A 199 -6.21 2.22 16.34
C THR A 199 -5.73 1.27 15.26
N HIS A 200 -4.45 0.89 15.30
CA HIS A 200 -3.84 0.08 14.26
C HIS A 200 -2.75 -0.81 14.84
N ASN A 201 -2.40 -1.86 14.11
CA ASN A 201 -1.33 -2.78 14.47
C ASN A 201 -0.84 -3.54 13.23
N THR A 202 0.23 -4.31 13.41
CA THR A 202 0.82 -5.16 12.37
C THR A 202 0.94 -6.60 12.82
N LEU A 203 1.02 -7.50 11.84
CA LEU A 203 1.17 -8.94 12.03
C LEU A 203 2.05 -9.52 10.93
N ILE A 204 3.07 -10.28 11.33
CA ILE A 204 3.74 -11.23 10.45
C ILE A 204 2.91 -12.52 10.48
N SER A 205 2.35 -12.90 9.33
CA SER A 205 1.52 -14.10 9.23
C SER A 205 2.38 -15.37 9.22
N GLY A 206 1.86 -16.46 9.80
CA GLY A 206 2.60 -17.73 9.88
C GLY A 206 2.68 -18.53 8.58
N SER A 207 2.12 -17.99 7.49
CA SER A 207 2.18 -18.56 6.15
C SER A 207 2.06 -17.45 5.11
N CYS A 208 2.58 -17.72 3.93
CA CYS A 208 2.46 -16.87 2.75
C CYS A 208 1.00 -16.69 2.28
N CYS A 209 0.86 -15.77 1.33
CA CYS A 209 -0.14 -15.77 0.27
C CYS A 209 -1.62 -15.55 0.61
N THR A 210 -1.97 -14.96 1.75
CA THR A 210 -3.38 -14.67 2.09
C THR A 210 -3.57 -13.35 2.83
N THR A 211 -4.67 -12.65 2.54
CA THR A 211 -5.07 -11.47 3.31
C THR A 211 -5.61 -11.92 4.66
N GLN A 212 -4.98 -11.45 5.73
CA GLN A 212 -5.36 -11.82 7.09
C GLN A 212 -6.64 -11.09 7.56
N ASP A 213 -7.43 -11.75 8.40
CA ASP A 213 -8.57 -11.11 9.06
C ASP A 213 -8.06 -9.92 9.91
N PRO A 214 -8.61 -8.70 9.74
CA PRO A 214 -8.16 -7.52 10.45
C PRO A 214 -8.22 -7.64 11.97
N ASP A 215 -9.11 -8.46 12.55
CA ASP A 215 -9.12 -8.70 14.00
C ASP A 215 -7.84 -9.38 14.47
N THR A 216 -7.34 -10.34 13.69
CA THR A 216 -6.08 -11.04 13.96
C THR A 216 -4.90 -10.09 13.83
N VAL A 217 -4.90 -9.24 12.81
CA VAL A 217 -3.83 -8.25 12.60
C VAL A 217 -3.81 -7.20 13.70
N LEU A 218 -4.98 -6.74 14.16
CA LEU A 218 -5.12 -5.77 15.25
C LEU A 218 -4.65 -6.32 16.60
N ALA A 219 -4.77 -7.63 16.84
CA ALA A 219 -4.18 -8.29 18.01
C ALA A 219 -2.64 -8.27 17.95
N GLY A 220 -2.07 -8.29 16.74
CA GLY A 220 -0.65 -8.27 16.44
C GLY A 220 0.05 -9.60 16.73
N GLY A 221 1.22 -9.80 16.11
CA GLY A 221 1.99 -11.03 16.28
C GLY A 221 3.24 -11.07 15.41
N GLY A 222 4.15 -12.00 15.71
CA GLY A 222 5.45 -12.12 15.05
C GLY A 222 6.57 -11.30 15.72
N ALA A 223 7.78 -11.46 15.20
CA ALA A 223 9.01 -10.85 15.69
C ALA A 223 8.94 -9.32 15.72
N THR A 224 9.48 -8.73 16.78
CA THR A 224 9.54 -7.28 17.00
C THR A 224 10.98 -6.80 17.20
N PHE A 225 11.34 -5.65 16.64
CA PHE A 225 12.62 -4.99 16.91
C PHE A 225 12.80 -4.67 18.41
N PRO A 226 14.01 -4.84 18.99
CA PRO A 226 15.28 -5.26 18.38
C PRO A 226 15.54 -6.77 18.42
N ASN A 227 14.53 -7.61 18.64
CA ASN A 227 14.72 -9.07 18.65
C ASN A 227 15.00 -9.60 17.23
N ALA A 228 15.50 -10.83 17.16
CA ALA A 228 15.74 -11.50 15.88
C ALA A 228 14.45 -11.54 15.02
N PRO A 229 14.56 -11.31 13.71
CA PRO A 229 13.42 -11.36 12.80
C PRO A 229 12.91 -12.79 12.64
N ASP A 230 11.64 -12.91 12.23
CA ASP A 230 11.08 -14.18 11.79
C ASP A 230 11.64 -14.51 10.41
N VAL A 231 12.29 -15.67 10.28
CA VAL A 231 12.89 -16.11 9.03
C VAL A 231 11.99 -17.15 8.37
N GLY A 232 11.52 -16.86 7.16
CA GLY A 232 10.58 -17.72 6.43
C GLY A 232 9.90 -16.99 5.29
N ASP A 233 8.97 -17.70 4.66
CA ASP A 233 8.08 -17.20 3.61
C ASP A 233 6.74 -16.84 4.28
N TYR A 234 6.58 -15.55 4.58
CA TYR A 234 5.55 -15.02 5.48
C TYR A 234 5.00 -13.68 4.97
N GLY A 235 3.67 -13.56 4.95
CA GLY A 235 3.02 -12.31 4.59
C GLY A 235 3.10 -11.24 5.69
N LEU A 236 3.23 -9.99 5.27
CA LEU A 236 3.17 -8.79 6.08
C LEU A 236 1.75 -8.22 6.09
N ASN A 237 1.25 -7.85 7.26
CA ASN A 237 -0.10 -7.31 7.40
C ASN A 237 -0.11 -6.07 8.30
N MET A 238 -0.91 -5.08 7.92
CA MET A 238 -1.23 -3.90 8.73
C MET A 238 -2.73 -3.64 8.69
N ALA A 239 -3.35 -3.39 9.84
CA ALA A 239 -4.78 -3.18 9.94
C ALA A 239 -5.13 -1.97 10.82
N TRP A 240 -6.29 -1.37 10.52
CA TRP A 240 -6.83 -0.20 11.21
C TRP A 240 -8.28 -0.46 11.62
N LEU A 241 -8.62 -0.09 12.86
CA LEU A 241 -9.98 -0.02 13.37
C LEU A 241 -10.55 1.37 13.10
N ILE A 242 -11.51 1.45 12.18
CA ILE A 242 -12.16 2.69 11.75
C ILE A 242 -13.34 3.04 12.67
N GLY A 243 -14.07 2.03 13.14
CA GLY A 243 -15.25 2.20 13.98
C GLY A 243 -16.54 2.22 13.17
N ASP A 244 -17.48 3.08 13.53
CA ASP A 244 -18.79 3.13 12.87
C ASP A 244 -18.82 4.24 11.82
N LEU A 245 -19.48 3.98 10.67
CA LEU A 245 -19.76 4.97 9.65
C LEU A 245 -21.26 4.98 9.33
N ALA A 246 -21.90 6.15 9.37
CA ALA A 246 -23.26 6.26 8.90
C ALA A 246 -23.33 6.14 7.37
N ALA A 247 -24.50 5.82 6.83
CA ALA A 247 -24.68 5.79 5.37
C ALA A 247 -24.36 7.17 4.76
N GLY A 248 -23.48 7.18 3.75
CA GLY A 248 -22.95 8.38 3.09
C GLY A 248 -21.62 8.88 3.66
N ASP A 249 -21.22 8.46 4.87
CA ASP A 249 -19.96 8.87 5.47
C ASP A 249 -18.78 8.13 4.84
N SER A 250 -17.58 8.73 4.98
CA SER A 250 -16.35 8.13 4.47
C SER A 250 -15.21 8.22 5.49
N ALA A 251 -14.38 7.18 5.53
CA ALA A 251 -13.10 7.16 6.23
C ALA A 251 -11.97 7.03 5.22
N THR A 252 -10.83 7.67 5.49
CA THR A 252 -9.62 7.52 4.67
C THR A 252 -8.44 7.06 5.52
N ILE A 253 -7.84 5.93 5.14
CA ILE A 253 -6.57 5.43 5.66
C ILE A 253 -5.44 5.85 4.71
N SER A 254 -4.30 6.26 5.25
CA SER A 254 -3.08 6.55 4.50
C SER A 254 -1.92 5.74 5.06
N TYR A 255 -1.15 5.11 4.19
CA TYR A 255 0.04 4.33 4.55
C TYR A 255 1.02 4.33 3.38
N TYR A 256 2.28 4.00 3.67
CA TYR A 256 3.30 3.89 2.64
C TYR A 256 3.69 2.44 2.43
N TYR A 257 3.89 2.07 1.18
CA TYR A 257 4.88 1.06 0.81
C TYR A 257 6.24 1.74 0.80
N VAL A 258 7.21 1.17 1.49
CA VAL A 258 8.59 1.68 1.56
C VAL A 258 9.57 0.64 1.06
N PHE A 259 10.59 1.11 0.33
CA PHE A 259 11.61 0.29 -0.30
C PHE A 259 13.01 0.72 0.14
N GLY A 260 14.00 -0.13 -0.10
CA GLY A 260 15.41 0.22 0.06
C GLY A 260 16.30 -1.00 0.31
N ASN A 261 17.47 -0.73 0.90
CA ASN A 261 18.52 -1.74 1.12
C ASN A 261 18.63 -2.24 2.57
N ASN A 262 17.91 -1.63 3.52
CA ASN A 262 17.90 -2.05 4.92
C ASN A 262 16.57 -1.71 5.63
N ILE A 263 15.95 -2.73 6.23
CA ILE A 263 14.73 -2.63 7.05
C ILE A 263 14.90 -1.69 8.26
N ASP A 264 16.09 -1.62 8.87
CA ASP A 264 16.35 -0.87 10.10
C ASP A 264 16.28 0.65 9.92
N THR A 265 16.63 1.12 8.72
CA THR A 265 16.61 2.54 8.32
C THR A 265 15.48 2.86 7.34
N GLY A 266 14.72 1.85 6.94
CA GLY A 266 13.62 1.97 5.99
C GLY A 266 12.53 2.91 6.49
N GLY A 267 12.03 3.77 5.60
CA GLY A 267 10.96 4.73 5.90
C GLY A 267 11.40 6.05 6.57
N GLY A 268 12.69 6.22 6.91
CA GLY A 268 13.21 7.40 7.62
C GLY A 268 13.69 8.57 6.79
N ASN A 269 14.05 8.34 5.53
CA ASN A 269 14.49 9.39 4.61
C ASN A 269 13.38 9.64 3.59
N VAL A 270 12.75 10.81 3.55
CA VAL A 270 12.36 11.57 2.33
C VAL A 270 11.59 12.86 2.73
N PRO A 271 12.00 14.05 2.21
CA PRO A 271 11.31 15.33 2.33
C PRO A 271 9.82 15.28 2.00
N GLU A 272 9.01 16.05 2.73
CA GLU A 272 7.58 16.17 2.45
C GLU A 272 7.32 16.63 1.00
N PRO A 273 6.27 16.12 0.33
CA PRO A 273 5.85 16.65 -0.97
C PRO A 273 5.69 18.16 -0.87
N GLY A 274 6.02 18.90 -1.94
CA GLY A 274 5.92 20.36 -2.04
C GLY A 274 4.50 20.96 -1.84
N MET A 275 3.55 20.21 -1.29
CA MET A 275 2.26 20.69 -0.81
C MET A 275 2.39 21.78 0.27
N LEU A 276 3.41 21.73 1.13
CA LEU A 276 3.72 22.85 2.05
C LEU A 276 4.13 24.12 1.29
N SER A 277 4.91 23.99 0.21
CA SER A 277 5.23 25.13 -0.67
C SER A 277 4.01 25.63 -1.45
N LEU A 278 3.06 24.76 -1.84
CA LEU A 278 1.84 25.15 -2.53
C LEU A 278 0.85 25.87 -1.59
N LEU A 279 0.73 25.41 -0.34
CA LEU A 279 -0.04 26.10 0.69
C LEU A 279 0.61 27.45 1.06
N GLY A 280 1.95 27.50 1.14
CA GLY A 280 2.71 28.73 1.35
C GLY A 280 2.52 29.77 0.22
N LEU A 281 2.49 29.33 -1.04
CA LEU A 281 2.23 30.19 -2.19
C LEU A 281 0.76 30.65 -2.26
N ALA A 282 -0.19 29.79 -1.89
CA ALA A 282 -1.61 30.16 -1.82
C ALA A 282 -1.91 31.19 -0.71
N LEU A 283 -1.26 31.07 0.46
CA LEU A 283 -1.36 32.07 1.53
C LEU A 283 -0.62 33.37 1.17
N ALA A 284 0.54 33.31 0.52
CA ALA A 284 1.25 34.50 0.06
C ALA A 284 0.46 35.25 -1.03
N GLY A 285 -0.14 34.54 -1.98
CA GLY A 285 -0.98 35.11 -3.03
C GLY A 285 -2.22 35.82 -2.48
N THR A 286 -2.88 35.25 -1.47
CA THR A 286 -4.04 35.87 -0.81
C THR A 286 -3.67 37.08 0.07
N ALA A 287 -2.50 37.07 0.71
CA ALA A 287 -1.99 38.23 1.46
C ALA A 287 -1.61 39.41 0.55
N VAL A 288 -0.98 39.15 -0.60
CA VAL A 288 -0.62 40.17 -1.59
C VAL A 288 -1.86 40.75 -2.29
N ALA A 289 -2.85 39.91 -2.59
CA ALA A 289 -4.12 40.35 -3.18
C ALA A 289 -4.94 41.25 -2.22
N ARG A 290 -4.88 41.00 -0.90
CA ARG A 290 -5.53 41.86 0.10
C ARG A 290 -4.87 43.23 0.24
N ARG A 291 -3.54 43.32 0.15
CA ARG A 291 -2.82 44.61 0.24
C ARG A 291 -3.04 45.54 -0.96
N ARG A 292 -3.38 45.00 -2.13
CA ARG A 292 -3.65 45.82 -3.34
C ARG A 292 -5.06 46.41 -3.43
N LYS A 293 -5.98 46.03 -2.53
CA LYS A 293 -7.35 46.59 -2.49
C LYS A 293 -7.52 47.75 -1.49
N THR A 294 -6.45 48.14 -0.80
CA THR A 294 -6.45 49.22 0.20
C THR A 294 -5.55 50.39 -0.21
N SER A 295 -5.46 50.70 -1.51
CA SER A 295 -4.80 51.90 -2.03
C SER A 295 -5.69 52.59 -3.05
#